data_AF-A0A842XKJ1-F1
#
_entry.id   AF-A0A842XKJ1-F1
#
_cell.length_a   1.000
_cell.length_b   1.000
_cell.length_c   1.000
_cell.angle_alpha   90.00
_cell.angle_beta   90.00
_cell.angle_gamma   90.00
#
_symmetry.space_group_name_H-M   'P 1'
#
loop_
_entity.id
_entity.type
_entity.pdbx_description
1 polymer ?
#
loop_
_entity_poly.entity_id
_entity_poly.type
_entity_poly.pdbx_seq_one_letter_code
_entity_poly.pdbx_strand_id
1 'polypeptide(L)'
;MGEEREREEIEGKRAEDLLILAEEYLAEGRYEEAIKIYKEIVKGEPTLPTLAKACNDCGVTYASLEQYDVAIGFFTTALNLKQYLMDEGISAYYNLGQVYKMMGDEEKAEHCFRRGETLKREHKRRDEEAQRMFSSVL
;
A
#
# COMPACT_ATOMS: atom_id res chain seq x y z
N MET A 1 19.37 -18.51 -16.54
CA MET A 1 18.25 -18.46 -17.50
C MET A 1 16.97 -17.85 -16.90
N GLY A 2 16.60 -18.12 -15.63
CA GLY A 2 15.42 -17.47 -14.99
C GLY A 2 15.59 -15.97 -14.74
N GLU A 3 16.67 -15.57 -14.06
CA GLU A 3 16.92 -14.17 -13.69
C GLU A 3 17.11 -13.20 -14.87
N GLU A 4 17.56 -13.71 -16.02
CA GLU A 4 17.80 -12.91 -17.24
C GLU A 4 16.47 -12.63 -17.97
N ARG A 5 15.57 -13.62 -18.01
CA ARG A 5 14.20 -13.48 -18.51
C ARG A 5 13.37 -12.53 -17.63
N GLU A 6 13.55 -12.62 -16.32
CA GLU A 6 12.90 -11.72 -15.35
C GLU A 6 13.41 -10.27 -15.51
N ARG A 7 14.70 -10.10 -15.82
CA ARG A 7 15.30 -8.77 -16.02
C ARG A 7 14.79 -8.13 -17.33
N GLU A 8 14.69 -8.90 -18.41
CA GLU A 8 14.04 -8.46 -19.67
C GLU A 8 12.56 -8.08 -19.46
N GLU A 9 11.87 -8.74 -18.52
CA GLU A 9 10.44 -8.50 -18.24
C GLU A 9 10.19 -7.20 -17.45
N ILE A 10 11.20 -6.65 -16.80
CA ILE A 10 11.13 -5.39 -16.02
C ILE A 10 11.72 -4.21 -16.82
N GLU A 11 12.70 -4.47 -17.68
CA GLU A 11 13.45 -3.44 -18.39
C GLU A 11 12.56 -2.60 -19.33
N GLY A 12 12.66 -1.27 -19.22
CA GLY A 12 11.91 -0.33 -20.06
C GLY A 12 10.43 -0.16 -19.71
N LYS A 13 9.88 -0.88 -18.72
CA LYS A 13 8.50 -0.69 -18.26
C LYS A 13 8.36 0.53 -17.37
N ARG A 14 7.21 1.19 -17.44
CA ARG A 14 6.87 2.30 -16.54
C ARG A 14 6.53 1.75 -15.16
N ALA A 15 6.68 2.59 -14.14
CA ALA A 15 6.39 2.20 -12.76
C ALA A 15 4.94 1.72 -12.58
N GLU A 16 3.98 2.29 -13.31
CA GLU A 16 2.59 1.88 -13.29
C GLU A 16 2.39 0.45 -13.83
N ASP A 17 3.07 0.12 -14.93
CA ASP A 17 2.98 -1.19 -15.56
C ASP A 17 3.68 -2.26 -14.69
N LEU A 18 4.78 -1.88 -14.03
CA LEU A 18 5.46 -2.71 -13.04
C LEU A 18 4.60 -2.94 -11.80
N LEU A 19 3.84 -1.94 -11.36
CA LEU A 19 2.97 -2.07 -10.20
C LEU A 19 1.89 -3.13 -10.44
N ILE A 20 1.27 -3.14 -11.62
CA ILE A 20 0.31 -4.16 -12.03
C ILE A 20 0.96 -5.56 -12.00
N LEU A 21 2.16 -5.72 -12.57
CA LEU A 21 2.87 -6.99 -12.57
C LEU A 21 3.20 -7.48 -11.15
N ALA A 22 3.60 -6.57 -10.26
CA ALA A 22 3.87 -6.92 -8.87
C ALA A 22 2.60 -7.38 -8.13
N GLU A 23 1.46 -6.76 -8.41
CA GLU A 23 0.16 -7.18 -7.88
C GLU A 23 -0.26 -8.57 -8.38
N GLU A 24 0.00 -8.88 -9.65
CA GLU A 24 -0.23 -10.21 -10.21
C GLU A 24 0.60 -11.26 -9.47
N TYR A 25 1.90 -11.02 -9.30
CA TYR A 25 2.76 -11.92 -8.51
C TYR A 25 2.33 -12.04 -7.06
N LEU A 26 1.89 -10.94 -6.44
CA LEU A 26 1.35 -10.97 -5.08
C LEU A 26 0.08 -11.84 -5.00
N ALA A 27 -0.81 -11.73 -5.97
CA ALA A 27 -2.02 -12.55 -6.06
C ALA A 27 -1.72 -14.04 -6.29
N GLU A 28 -0.61 -14.35 -6.98
CA GLU A 28 -0.09 -15.71 -7.16
C GLU A 28 0.67 -16.26 -5.94
N GLY A 29 0.91 -15.43 -4.91
CA GLY A 29 1.72 -15.80 -3.75
C GLY A 29 3.24 -15.81 -4.01
N ARG A 30 3.67 -15.23 -5.13
CA ARG A 30 5.07 -15.11 -5.55
C ARG A 30 5.70 -13.86 -4.94
N TYR A 31 5.86 -13.90 -3.63
CA TYR A 31 6.23 -12.76 -2.80
C TYR A 31 7.62 -12.22 -3.12
N GLU A 32 8.60 -13.10 -3.37
CA GLU A 32 9.96 -12.72 -3.70
C GLU A 32 10.04 -11.95 -5.03
N GLU A 33 9.31 -12.40 -6.05
CA GLU A 33 9.24 -11.70 -7.33
C GLU A 33 8.51 -10.36 -7.21
N ALA A 34 7.39 -10.29 -6.47
CA ALA A 34 6.71 -9.03 -6.20
C ALA A 34 7.65 -8.03 -5.49
N ILE A 35 8.41 -8.46 -4.48
CA ILE A 35 9.40 -7.63 -3.78
C ILE A 35 10.49 -7.12 -4.72
N LYS A 36 10.99 -7.93 -5.65
CA LYS A 36 11.96 -7.47 -6.66
C LYS A 36 11.38 -6.31 -7.46
N ILE A 37 10.14 -6.44 -7.94
CA ILE A 37 9.50 -5.39 -8.74
C ILE A 37 9.25 -4.12 -7.92
N TYR A 38 8.72 -4.24 -6.69
CA TYR A 38 8.54 -3.08 -5.82
C TYR A 38 9.85 -2.33 -5.55
N LYS A 39 10.97 -3.04 -5.38
CA LYS A 39 12.29 -2.41 -5.23
C LYS A 39 12.70 -1.65 -6.47
N GLU A 40 12.42 -2.16 -7.67
CA GLU A 40 12.72 -1.44 -8.91
C GLU A 40 11.83 -0.21 -9.10
N ILE A 41 10.54 -0.30 -8.75
CA ILE A 41 9.63 0.87 -8.71
C ILE A 41 10.20 1.95 -7.78
N VAL A 42 10.64 1.57 -6.57
CA VAL A 42 11.15 2.52 -5.57
C VAL A 42 12.50 3.12 -5.95
N LYS A 43 13.37 2.37 -6.64
CA LYS A 43 14.68 2.86 -7.10
C LYS A 43 14.59 3.80 -8.30
N GLY A 44 13.54 3.68 -9.11
CA GLY A 44 13.29 4.57 -10.22
C GLY A 44 12.81 5.95 -9.77
N GLU A 45 12.01 6.58 -10.61
CA GLU A 45 11.36 7.87 -10.33
C GLU A 45 9.84 7.75 -10.57
N PRO A 46 9.12 6.95 -9.75
CA PRO A 46 7.68 6.75 -9.92
C PRO A 46 6.91 8.03 -9.60
N THR A 47 5.69 8.12 -10.13
CA THR A 47 4.74 9.14 -9.66
C THR A 47 4.40 8.91 -8.19
N LEU A 48 4.01 9.98 -7.46
CA LEU A 48 3.66 9.87 -6.03
C LEU A 48 2.51 8.87 -5.74
N PRO A 49 1.44 8.78 -6.55
CA PRO A 49 0.43 7.72 -6.40
C PRO A 49 0.99 6.31 -6.57
N THR A 50 1.79 6.09 -7.61
CA THR A 50 2.44 4.80 -7.88
C THR A 50 3.38 4.42 -6.73
N LEU A 51 4.16 5.37 -6.22
CA LEU A 51 5.04 5.17 -5.07
C LEU A 51 4.25 4.81 -3.80
N ALA A 52 3.19 5.56 -3.51
CA ALA A 52 2.36 5.34 -2.33
C ALA A 52 1.76 3.93 -2.33
N LYS A 53 1.19 3.51 -3.46
CA LYS A 53 0.62 2.18 -3.63
C LYS A 53 1.67 1.08 -3.58
N ALA A 54 2.79 1.24 -4.29
CA ALA A 54 3.90 0.29 -4.24
C ALA A 54 4.46 0.11 -2.82
N CYS A 55 4.60 1.18 -2.03
CA CYS A 55 5.00 1.06 -0.64
C CYS A 55 3.97 0.30 0.21
N ASN A 56 2.67 0.55 0.04
CA ASN A 56 1.65 -0.20 0.78
C ASN A 56 1.71 -1.70 0.45
N ASP A 57 1.75 -2.04 -0.83
CA ASP A 57 1.68 -3.43 -1.28
C ASP A 57 2.99 -4.18 -0.97
N CYS A 58 4.13 -3.49 -1.03
CA CYS A 58 5.39 -4.02 -0.53
C CYS A 58 5.34 -4.31 0.98
N GLY A 59 4.71 -3.43 1.77
CA GLY A 59 4.45 -3.66 3.18
C GLY A 59 3.61 -4.92 3.43
N VAL A 60 2.53 -5.11 2.66
CA VAL A 60 1.70 -6.33 2.71
C VAL A 60 2.55 -7.56 2.40
N THR A 61 3.37 -7.48 1.36
CA THR A 61 4.21 -8.60 0.91
C THR A 61 5.22 -9.01 1.99
N TYR A 62 5.92 -8.07 2.63
CA TYR A 62 6.82 -8.37 3.73
C TYR A 62 6.09 -8.89 4.97
N ALA A 63 4.87 -8.41 5.25
CA ALA A 63 4.06 -8.93 6.35
C ALA A 63 3.65 -10.40 6.11
N SER A 64 3.32 -10.77 4.87
CA SER A 64 3.06 -12.16 4.48
C SER A 64 4.27 -13.08 4.64
N LEU A 65 5.49 -12.52 4.56
CA LEU A 65 6.75 -13.22 4.83
C LEU A 65 7.20 -13.13 6.30
N GLU A 66 6.34 -12.65 7.20
CA GLU A 66 6.62 -12.44 8.62
C GLU A 66 7.81 -11.49 8.91
N GLN A 67 8.23 -10.70 7.91
CA GLN A 67 9.27 -9.68 8.04
C GLN A 67 8.67 -8.36 8.53
N TYR A 68 8.15 -8.39 9.76
CA TYR A 68 7.31 -7.34 10.32
C TYR A 68 7.99 -5.97 10.41
N ASP A 69 9.26 -5.89 10.81
CA ASP A 69 9.99 -4.62 10.92
C ASP A 69 10.10 -3.89 9.56
N VAL A 70 10.33 -4.67 8.50
CA VAL A 70 10.42 -4.14 7.13
C VAL A 70 9.03 -3.72 6.65
N ALA A 71 8.01 -4.53 6.91
CA ALA A 71 6.62 -4.20 6.59
C ALA A 71 6.18 -2.88 7.23
N ILE A 72 6.52 -2.66 8.52
CA ILE A 72 6.23 -1.42 9.25
C ILE A 72 6.85 -0.20 8.56
N GLY A 73 8.11 -0.30 8.12
CA GLY A 73 8.79 0.79 7.41
C GLY A 73 8.07 1.18 6.10
N PHE A 74 7.65 0.17 5.32
CA PHE A 74 6.92 0.38 4.07
C PHE A 74 5.52 0.96 4.29
N PHE A 75 4.75 0.43 5.25
CA PHE A 75 3.45 1.00 5.62
C PHE A 75 3.57 2.43 6.14
N THR A 76 4.59 2.73 6.94
CA THR A 76 4.83 4.10 7.43
C THR A 76 5.12 5.05 6.28
N THR A 77 5.90 4.60 5.29
CA THR A 77 6.18 5.39 4.07
C THR A 77 4.92 5.62 3.25
N ALA A 78 4.08 4.60 3.07
CA ALA A 78 2.78 4.75 2.39
C ALA A 78 1.86 5.73 3.13
N LEU A 79 1.84 5.69 4.46
CA LEU A 79 1.05 6.61 5.30
C LEU A 79 1.55 8.05 5.25
N ASN A 80 2.85 8.28 5.05
CA ASN A 80 3.38 9.62 4.77
C ASN A 80 2.90 10.17 3.41
N LEU A 81 2.59 9.27 2.46
CA LEU A 81 2.05 9.58 1.14
C LEU A 81 0.53 9.39 1.05
N LYS A 82 -0.17 9.28 2.18
CA LYS A 82 -1.58 8.86 2.23
C LYS A 82 -2.54 9.65 1.33
N GLN A 83 -2.27 10.94 1.06
CA GLN A 83 -3.08 11.76 0.17
C GLN A 83 -3.09 11.29 -1.29
N TYR A 84 -2.12 10.45 -1.66
CA TYR A 84 -2.01 9.82 -2.96
C TYR A 84 -2.56 8.39 -3.00
N LEU A 85 -2.99 7.86 -1.85
CA LEU A 85 -3.71 6.59 -1.77
C LEU A 85 -5.20 6.82 -2.03
N MET A 86 -5.83 5.89 -2.74
CA MET A 86 -7.25 5.96 -3.11
C MET A 86 -8.17 6.05 -1.88
N ASP A 87 -7.80 5.38 -0.79
CA ASP A 87 -8.55 5.35 0.45
C ASP A 87 -7.95 6.23 1.55
N GLU A 88 -7.11 7.20 1.16
CA GLU A 88 -6.45 8.14 2.08
C GLU A 88 -5.65 7.45 3.21
N GLY A 89 -5.16 6.24 2.97
CA GLY A 89 -4.33 5.47 3.90
C GLY A 89 -5.10 4.62 4.91
N ILE A 90 -6.42 4.48 4.75
CA ILE A 90 -7.25 3.62 5.59
C ILE A 90 -6.68 2.19 5.63
N SER A 91 -6.48 1.56 4.47
CA SER A 91 -5.91 0.21 4.34
C SER A 91 -4.54 0.09 4.97
N ALA A 92 -3.64 1.05 4.72
CA ALA A 92 -2.29 1.05 5.30
C ALA A 92 -2.32 1.09 6.84
N TYR A 93 -3.24 1.84 7.46
CA TYR A 93 -3.44 1.80 8.92
C TYR A 93 -3.95 0.45 9.42
N TYR A 94 -4.92 -0.18 8.74
CA TYR A 94 -5.37 -1.52 9.13
C TYR A 94 -4.25 -2.54 8.99
N ASN A 95 -3.51 -2.53 7.88
CA ASN A 95 -2.41 -3.46 7.63
C ASN A 95 -1.31 -3.31 8.69
N LEU A 96 -0.92 -2.06 9.01
CA LEU A 96 0.03 -1.78 10.08
C LEU A 96 -0.48 -2.27 11.45
N GLY A 97 -1.77 -2.08 11.74
CA GLY A 97 -2.40 -2.59 12.96
C GLY A 97 -2.37 -4.12 13.05
N GLN A 98 -2.58 -4.81 11.92
CA GLN A 98 -2.47 -6.28 11.88
C GLN A 98 -1.03 -6.75 12.11
N VAL A 99 -0.04 -6.07 11.53
CA VAL A 99 1.38 -6.38 11.79
C VAL A 99 1.71 -6.21 13.26
N TYR A 100 1.33 -5.09 13.89
CA TYR A 100 1.56 -4.92 15.34
C TYR A 100 0.85 -5.97 16.18
N LYS A 101 -0.36 -6.38 15.79
CA LYS A 101 -1.07 -7.47 16.46
C LYS A 101 -0.33 -8.81 16.33
N MET A 102 0.19 -9.13 15.15
CA MET A 102 1.01 -10.33 14.92
C MET A 102 2.29 -10.32 15.76
N MET A 103 2.86 -9.15 16.00
CA MET A 103 4.01 -8.96 16.91
C MET A 103 3.65 -8.97 18.40
N GLY A 104 2.36 -9.00 18.75
CA GLY A 104 1.88 -8.92 20.14
C GLY A 104 1.86 -7.51 20.75
N ASP A 105 2.06 -6.47 19.94
CA ASP A 105 1.97 -5.06 20.38
C ASP A 105 0.52 -4.57 20.23
N GLU A 106 -0.32 -4.95 21.20
CA GLU A 106 -1.75 -4.63 21.19
C GLU A 106 -2.03 -3.12 21.24
N GLU A 107 -1.20 -2.35 21.95
CA GLU A 107 -1.36 -0.90 22.09
C GLU A 107 -1.20 -0.21 20.74
N LYS A 108 -0.12 -0.52 20.01
CA LYS A 108 0.09 0.05 18.67
C LYS A 108 -0.92 -0.46 17.66
N ALA A 109 -1.34 -1.71 17.77
CA ALA A 109 -2.39 -2.26 16.93
C ALA A 109 -3.70 -1.48 17.09
N GLU A 110 -4.16 -1.28 18.34
CA GLU A 110 -5.38 -0.51 18.63
C GLU A 110 -5.25 0.94 18.15
N HIS A 111 -4.09 1.57 18.34
CA HIS A 111 -3.83 2.92 17.80
C HIS A 111 -4.04 2.98 16.29
N CYS A 112 -3.45 2.03 15.55
CA CYS A 112 -3.54 1.98 14.09
C CYS A 112 -4.98 1.75 13.63
N PHE A 113 -5.70 0.79 14.21
CA PHE A 113 -7.11 0.55 13.87
C PHE A 113 -7.99 1.76 14.16
N ARG A 114 -7.77 2.45 15.29
CA ARG A 114 -8.52 3.66 15.64
C ARG A 114 -8.28 4.77 14.63
N ARG A 115 -7.04 4.93 14.13
CA ARG A 115 -6.72 5.89 13.07
C ARG A 115 -7.41 5.56 11.75
N GLY A 116 -7.38 4.30 11.32
CA GLY A 116 -8.09 3.84 10.12
C GLY A 116 -9.60 4.06 10.20
N GLU A 117 -10.21 3.75 11.34
CA GLU A 117 -11.64 3.98 11.61
C GLU A 117 -12.02 5.46 11.55
N THR A 118 -11.20 6.34 12.14
CA THR A 118 -11.44 7.78 12.08
C THR A 118 -11.42 8.30 10.64
N LEU A 119 -10.39 7.93 9.86
CA LEU A 119 -10.30 8.33 8.44
C LEU A 119 -11.48 7.83 7.63
N LYS A 120 -11.89 6.58 7.83
CA LYS A 120 -13.06 6.01 7.15
C LYS A 120 -14.34 6.80 7.44
N ARG A 121 -14.54 7.26 8.68
CA ARG A 121 -15.69 8.11 9.03
C ARG A 121 -15.60 9.49 8.40
N GLU A 122 -14.41 10.09 8.38
CA GLU A 122 -14.16 11.39 7.75
C GLU A 122 -14.40 11.35 6.25
N HIS A 123 -13.91 10.31 5.57
CA HIS A 123 -14.14 10.07 4.14
C HIS A 123 -15.63 9.96 3.84
N LYS A 124 -16.34 9.07 4.55
CA LYS A 124 -17.79 8.90 4.38
C LYS A 124 -18.57 10.20 4.62
N ARG A 125 -18.22 10.96 5.66
CA ARG A 125 -18.87 12.25 5.96
C ARG A 125 -18.69 13.24 4.82
N ARG A 126 -17.48 13.33 4.24
CA ARG A 126 -17.21 14.21 3.09
C ARG A 126 -18.02 13.79 1.86
N ASP A 127 -18.15 12.50 1.60
CA ASP A 127 -18.95 12.00 0.49
C ASP A 127 -20.44 12.36 0.64
N GLU A 128 -20.99 12.17 1.86
CA GLU A 128 -22.37 12.54 2.17
C GLU A 128 -22.61 14.06 2.07
N GLU A 129 -21.66 14.87 2.54
CA GLU A 129 -21.73 16.34 2.43
C GLU A 129 -21.67 16.80 0.97
N ALA A 130 -20.79 16.22 0.16
CA ALA A 130 -20.72 16.51 -1.27
C ALA A 130 -22.05 16.18 -1.96
N GLN A 131 -22.60 15.00 -1.73
CA GLN A 131 -23.90 14.59 -2.28
C GLN A 131 -25.04 15.53 -1.88
N ARG A 132 -25.10 15.93 -0.60
CA ARG A 132 -26.09 16.90 -0.12
C ARG A 132 -25.96 18.24 -0.82
N MET A 133 -24.74 18.77 -0.95
CA MET A 133 -24.50 20.03 -1.65
C MET A 133 -24.97 19.95 -3.11
N PHE A 134 -24.63 18.89 -3.85
CA PHE A 134 -25.10 18.70 -5.22
C PHE A 134 -26.63 18.61 -5.31
N SER A 135 -27.28 17.92 -4.38
CA SER A 135 -28.75 17.81 -4.36
C SER A 135 -29.48 19.10 -3.98
N SER A 136 -28.83 20.02 -3.27
CA SER A 136 -29.41 21.30 -2.82
C SER A 136 -29.30 22.44 -3.83
N VAL A 137 -28.56 22.23 -4.92
CA VAL A 137 -28.29 23.21 -5.98
C VAL A 137 -29.16 22.95 -7.23
N LEU A 138 -30.01 21.90 -7.19
CA LEU A 138 -31.03 21.57 -8.20
C LEU A 138 -32.43 21.90 -7.66
#